data_AF-A0A0F8WCH8-F1
#
_entry.id   AF-A0A0F8WCH8-F1
#
_cell.length_a   1.000
_cell.length_b   1.000
_cell.length_c   1.000
_cell.angle_alpha   90.00
_cell.angle_beta   90.00
_cell.angle_gamma   90.00
#
_symmetry.space_group_name_H-M   'P 1'
#
loop_
_entity.id
_entity.type
_entity.pdbx_description
1 polymer ?
#
loop_
_entity_poly.entity_id
_entity_poly.type
_entity_poly.pdbx_seq_one_letter_code
_entity_poly.pdbx_strand_id
1 'polypeptide(L)'
;QINAFALPGGFLYVNTGLVLAADEEAELAGVLAHEIAHFLLHRDRLRNGIVDDVLYRSSLSNALEAEANRLAADIIMPWHLMKEAEQKYNALSSEVKFETIAEESELSTTAIKIRFGKL
;
A
#
# COMPACT_ATOMS: atom_id res chain seq x y z
N GLN A 1 12.75 13.49 8.73
CA GLN A 1 12.24 12.11 8.75
C GLN A 1 10.77 12.18 8.34
N ILE A 2 10.43 11.59 7.21
CA ILE A 2 9.11 11.68 6.55
C ILE A 2 8.58 10.24 6.57
N ASN A 3 7.86 9.83 7.62
CA ASN A 3 7.27 8.48 7.65
C ASN A 3 6.06 8.33 8.60
N ALA A 4 5.38 7.19 8.52
CA ALA A 4 4.42 6.70 9.51
C ALA A 4 4.98 5.48 10.26
N PHE A 5 4.50 5.21 11.45
CA PHE A 5 5.03 4.18 12.35
C PHE A 5 3.95 3.58 13.23
N ALA A 6 3.87 2.25 13.27
CA ALA A 6 3.00 1.55 14.21
C ALA A 6 3.76 1.12 15.48
N LEU A 7 3.30 1.60 16.64
CA LEU A 7 3.91 1.33 17.95
C LEU A 7 3.17 0.22 18.72
N PRO A 8 3.84 -0.44 19.69
CA PRO A 8 3.19 -1.35 20.61
C PRO A 8 2.02 -0.65 21.31
N GLY A 9 0.87 -1.32 21.35
CA GLY A 9 -0.39 -0.73 21.81
C GLY A 9 -1.37 -0.34 20.69
N GLY A 10 -0.98 -0.46 19.42
CA GLY A 10 -1.89 -0.32 18.27
C GLY A 10 -2.07 1.12 17.79
N PHE A 11 -1.14 2.01 18.13
CA PHE A 11 -1.15 3.39 17.66
C PHE A 11 -0.34 3.52 16.36
N LEU A 12 -0.91 4.19 15.37
CA LEU A 12 -0.22 4.59 14.15
C LEU A 12 0.12 6.08 14.24
N TYR A 13 1.40 6.41 14.20
CA TYR A 13 1.91 7.77 14.19
C TYR A 13 2.23 8.16 12.76
N VAL A 14 1.83 9.34 12.34
CA VAL A 14 2.09 9.86 11.00
C VAL A 14 2.86 11.15 11.13
N ASN A 15 4.07 11.21 10.56
CA ASN A 15 4.84 12.44 10.51
C ASN A 15 4.16 13.43 9.56
N THR A 16 3.99 14.68 9.97
CA THR A 16 3.41 15.72 9.11
C THR A 16 4.23 15.97 7.85
N GLY A 17 5.54 15.74 7.88
CA GLY A 17 6.40 15.74 6.70
C GLY A 17 6.01 14.69 5.67
N LEU A 18 5.49 13.52 6.06
CA LEU A 18 4.94 12.52 5.13
C LEU A 18 3.70 13.04 4.42
N VAL A 19 2.80 13.67 5.17
CA VAL A 19 1.59 14.28 4.59
C VAL A 19 1.96 15.40 3.60
N LEU A 20 2.99 16.18 3.91
CA LEU A 20 3.45 17.28 3.05
C LEU A 20 4.29 16.82 1.84
N ALA A 21 4.80 15.58 1.87
CA ALA A 21 5.67 15.05 0.82
C ALA A 21 4.95 14.08 -0.12
N ALA A 22 3.77 13.58 0.26
CA ALA A 22 2.91 12.82 -0.64
C ALA A 22 2.30 13.77 -1.68
N ASP A 23 2.47 13.46 -2.95
CA ASP A 23 1.91 14.26 -4.04
C ASP A 23 0.41 13.96 -4.21
N GLU A 24 0.00 12.73 -3.88
CA GLU A 24 -1.38 12.24 -3.97
C GLU A 24 -1.80 11.47 -2.72
N GLU A 25 -3.09 11.47 -2.40
CA GLU A 25 -3.64 10.75 -1.23
C GLU A 25 -3.35 9.24 -1.30
N ALA A 26 -3.30 8.67 -2.50
CA ALA A 26 -2.97 7.27 -2.74
C ALA A 26 -1.57 6.89 -2.26
N GLU A 27 -0.59 7.79 -2.37
CA GLU A 27 0.78 7.54 -1.90
C GLU A 27 0.82 7.47 -0.38
N LEU A 28 0.15 8.43 0.28
CA LEU A 28 -0.02 8.42 1.72
C LEU A 28 -0.74 7.15 2.17
N ALA A 29 -1.86 6.80 1.53
CA ALA A 29 -2.64 5.60 1.83
C ALA A 29 -1.79 4.32 1.66
N GLY A 30 -0.94 4.26 0.63
CA GLY A 30 0.01 3.18 0.41
C GLY A 30 1.00 3.01 1.57
N VAL A 31 1.61 4.11 2.04
CA VAL A 31 2.53 4.08 3.19
C VAL A 31 1.80 3.66 4.46
N LEU A 32 0.61 4.21 4.74
CA LEU A 32 -0.17 3.82 5.92
C LEU A 32 -0.59 2.34 5.87
N ALA A 33 -1.03 1.85 4.73
CA ALA A 33 -1.39 0.44 4.55
C ALA A 33 -0.19 -0.50 4.72
N HIS A 34 1.00 -0.07 4.28
CA HIS A 34 2.25 -0.80 4.50
C HIS A 34 2.57 -0.92 5.99
N GLU A 35 2.52 0.18 6.76
CA GLU A 35 2.77 0.17 8.20
C GLU A 35 1.73 -0.66 8.97
N ILE A 36 0.46 -0.58 8.57
CA ILE A 36 -0.61 -1.43 9.12
C ILE A 36 -0.32 -2.91 8.83
N ALA A 37 0.07 -3.25 7.61
CA ALA A 37 0.41 -4.61 7.23
C ALA A 37 1.61 -5.15 8.01
N HIS A 38 2.65 -4.33 8.19
CA HIS A 38 3.80 -4.65 9.03
C HIS A 38 3.38 -4.93 10.47
N PHE A 39 2.52 -4.09 11.06
CA PHE A 39 2.01 -4.32 12.41
C PHE A 39 1.20 -5.61 12.50
N LEU A 40 0.25 -5.84 11.59
CA LEU A 40 -0.63 -7.01 11.62
C LEU A 40 0.14 -8.32 11.49
N LEU A 41 1.13 -8.39 10.60
CA LEU A 41 1.87 -9.62 10.30
C LEU A 41 3.06 -9.84 11.25
N HIS A 42 3.69 -8.76 11.72
CA HIS A 42 5.02 -8.86 12.33
C HIS A 42 5.11 -8.32 13.75
N ARG A 43 4.03 -7.78 14.36
CA ARG A 43 4.07 -7.22 15.73
C ARG A 43 4.77 -8.10 16.78
N ASP A 44 4.60 -9.42 16.72
CA ASP A 44 5.16 -10.35 17.72
C ASP A 44 6.67 -10.57 17.55
N ARG A 45 7.19 -10.29 16.35
CA ARG A 45 8.63 -10.34 16.02
C ARG A 45 9.31 -8.99 16.26
N LEU A 46 8.54 -7.93 16.49
CA LEU A 46 8.98 -6.54 16.54
C LEU A 46 8.79 -5.93 17.94
N ARG A 47 9.33 -6.60 18.98
CA ARG A 47 9.17 -6.29 20.41
C ARG A 47 9.40 -4.82 20.84
N ASN A 48 10.05 -3.98 20.03
CA ASN A 48 10.39 -2.59 20.37
C ASN A 48 9.68 -1.50 19.51
N GLY A 49 8.68 -1.87 18.71
CA GLY A 49 7.96 -0.93 17.83
C GLY A 49 8.58 -0.77 16.45
N ILE A 50 7.77 -0.31 15.50
CA ILE A 50 8.18 -0.10 14.10
C ILE A 50 8.82 1.29 14.02
N VAL A 51 10.11 1.35 13.70
CA VAL A 51 10.77 2.57 13.21
C VAL A 51 11.23 2.25 11.79
N ASP A 52 10.34 2.36 10.81
CA ASP A 52 10.72 2.31 9.41
C ASP A 52 11.06 3.71 8.91
N ASP A 53 12.08 3.88 8.08
CA ASP A 53 12.37 5.17 7.47
C ASP A 53 12.25 5.01 5.97
N VAL A 54 11.49 5.87 5.29
CA VAL A 54 11.32 5.84 3.82
C VAL A 54 12.68 5.84 3.07
N LEU A 55 13.77 6.26 3.72
CA LEU A 55 15.15 6.18 3.18
C LEU A 55 16.03 5.06 3.77
N TYR A 56 15.62 4.43 4.87
CA TYR A 56 16.33 3.36 5.56
C TYR A 56 15.45 2.12 5.52
N ARG A 57 15.43 1.44 4.37
CA ARG A 57 14.96 0.05 4.25
C ARG A 57 15.42 -0.69 5.49
N SER A 58 14.46 -1.05 6.34
CA SER A 58 14.71 -1.70 7.60
C SER A 58 15.64 -2.91 7.38
N SER A 59 16.43 -3.25 8.40
CA SER A 59 17.30 -4.44 8.41
C SER A 59 16.51 -5.77 8.41
N LEU A 60 15.26 -5.77 7.93
CA LEU A 60 14.37 -6.91 7.82
C LEU A 60 14.62 -7.66 6.51
N SER A 61 14.37 -8.96 6.54
CA SER A 61 14.52 -9.83 5.37
C SER A 61 13.58 -9.40 4.24
N ASN A 62 14.06 -9.49 2.99
CA ASN A 62 13.26 -9.30 1.77
C ASN A 62 11.90 -10.04 1.79
N ALA A 63 11.79 -11.13 2.54
CA ALA A 63 10.54 -11.90 2.66
C ALA A 63 9.45 -11.16 3.48
N LEU A 64 9.82 -10.48 4.56
CA LEU A 64 8.86 -9.78 5.44
C LEU A 64 8.31 -8.53 4.75
N GLU A 65 9.20 -7.79 4.09
CA GLU A 65 8.84 -6.68 3.20
C GLU A 65 7.85 -7.12 2.12
N ALA A 66 8.11 -8.27 1.48
CA ALA A 66 7.22 -8.81 0.46
C ALA A 66 5.86 -9.25 1.06
N GLU A 67 5.83 -9.79 2.27
CA GLU A 67 4.60 -10.14 2.99
C GLU A 67 3.76 -8.90 3.29
N ALA A 68 4.37 -7.85 3.84
CA ALA A 68 3.67 -6.61 4.14
C ALA A 68 3.18 -5.90 2.88
N ASN A 69 3.99 -5.81 1.82
CA ASN A 69 3.57 -5.21 0.56
C ASN A 69 2.36 -5.92 -0.08
N ARG A 70 2.28 -7.25 0.03
CA ARG A 70 1.11 -8.00 -0.45
C ARG A 70 -0.15 -7.64 0.33
N LEU A 71 -0.06 -7.61 1.66
CA LEU A 71 -1.20 -7.25 2.50
C LEU A 71 -1.59 -5.77 2.34
N ALA A 72 -0.63 -4.86 2.19
CA ALA A 72 -0.89 -3.46 1.90
C ALA A 72 -1.65 -3.29 0.57
N ALA A 73 -1.26 -4.05 -0.46
CA ALA A 73 -1.99 -4.09 -1.72
C ALA A 73 -3.40 -4.71 -1.56
N ASP A 74 -3.61 -5.67 -0.65
CA ASP A 74 -4.95 -6.18 -0.33
C ASP A 74 -5.82 -5.16 0.40
N ILE A 75 -5.22 -4.31 1.23
CA ILE A 75 -5.91 -3.22 1.94
C ILE A 75 -6.34 -2.13 0.96
N ILE A 76 -5.43 -1.66 0.11
CA ILE A 76 -5.69 -0.54 -0.82
C ILE A 76 -6.42 -0.98 -2.09
N MET A 77 -6.19 -2.19 -2.57
CA MET A 77 -6.80 -2.74 -3.78
C MET A 77 -7.49 -4.10 -3.51
N PRO A 78 -8.60 -4.14 -2.73
CA PRO A 78 -9.26 -5.38 -2.38
C PRO A 78 -9.73 -6.17 -3.61
N TRP A 79 -9.48 -7.48 -3.62
CA TRP A 79 -9.72 -8.32 -4.79
C TRP A 79 -11.16 -8.38 -5.29
N HIS A 80 -12.13 -8.33 -4.37
CA HIS A 80 -13.53 -8.31 -4.76
C HIS A 80 -13.90 -7.01 -5.52
N LEU A 81 -13.45 -5.84 -5.04
CA LEU A 81 -13.68 -4.55 -5.70
C LEU A 81 -12.93 -4.46 -7.03
N MET A 82 -11.67 -4.90 -7.06
CA MET A 82 -10.88 -4.90 -8.29
C MET A 82 -11.50 -5.80 -9.35
N LYS A 83 -12.03 -6.97 -8.96
CA LYS A 83 -12.71 -7.89 -9.88
C LYS A 83 -14.05 -7.36 -10.34
N GLU A 84 -14.82 -6.71 -9.47
CA GLU A 84 -16.06 -6.02 -9.84
C GLU A 84 -15.77 -4.91 -10.86
N ALA A 85 -14.74 -4.09 -10.63
CA ALA A 85 -14.31 -3.05 -11.56
C ALA A 85 -13.84 -3.64 -12.91
N GLU A 86 -13.04 -4.72 -12.90
CA GLU A 86 -12.61 -5.42 -14.12
C GLU A 86 -13.80 -5.95 -14.93
N GLN A 87 -14.84 -6.45 -14.25
CA GLN A 87 -16.08 -6.92 -14.87
C GLN A 87 -16.92 -5.77 -15.43
N LYS A 88 -17.08 -4.69 -14.66
CA LYS A 88 -17.79 -3.46 -15.06
C LYS A 88 -17.25 -2.90 -16.37
N TYR A 89 -15.93 -2.96 -16.56
CA TYR A 89 -15.24 -2.43 -17.74
C TYR A 89 -14.78 -3.50 -18.73
N ASN A 90 -15.36 -4.70 -18.70
CA ASN A 90 -14.87 -5.83 -19.48
C ASN A 90 -14.79 -5.58 -21.00
N ALA A 91 -15.67 -4.74 -21.54
CA ALA A 91 -15.80 -4.39 -22.95
C ALA A 91 -14.71 -3.42 -23.44
N LEU A 92 -14.00 -2.74 -22.54
CA LEU A 92 -12.90 -1.84 -22.88
C LEU A 92 -11.63 -2.62 -23.22
N SER A 93 -10.77 -2.03 -24.05
CA SER A 93 -9.42 -2.55 -24.27
C SER A 93 -8.65 -2.58 -22.95
N SER A 94 -7.67 -3.47 -22.81
CA SER A 94 -6.91 -3.62 -21.55
C SER A 94 -6.25 -2.31 -21.09
N GLU A 95 -5.73 -1.51 -22.02
CA GLU A 95 -5.08 -0.23 -21.73
C GLU A 95 -6.07 0.77 -21.13
N VAL A 96 -7.18 1.04 -21.84
CA VAL A 96 -8.23 1.96 -21.38
C VAL A 96 -8.91 1.45 -20.11
N LYS A 97 -9.10 0.14 -19.98
CA LYS A 97 -9.69 -0.50 -18.81
C LYS A 97 -8.89 -0.19 -17.54
N PHE A 98 -7.57 -0.39 -17.55
CA PHE A 98 -6.76 -0.15 -16.35
C PHE A 98 -6.65 1.34 -16.02
N GLU A 99 -6.62 2.22 -17.00
CA GLU A 99 -6.70 3.66 -16.79
C GLU A 99 -8.04 4.08 -16.17
N THR A 100 -9.15 3.53 -16.65
CA THR A 100 -10.48 3.81 -16.10
C THR A 100 -10.62 3.33 -14.65
N ILE A 101 -10.12 2.12 -14.35
CA ILE A 101 -10.13 1.59 -12.98
C ILE A 101 -9.24 2.44 -12.06
N ALA A 102 -8.07 2.86 -12.54
CA ALA A 102 -7.16 3.73 -11.81
C ALA A 102 -7.82 5.06 -11.45
N GLU A 103 -8.45 5.72 -12.44
CA GLU A 103 -9.18 6.97 -12.23
C GLU A 103 -10.34 6.82 -11.22
N GLU A 104 -11.18 5.79 -11.35
CA GLU A 104 -12.30 5.58 -10.42
C GLU A 104 -11.87 5.20 -8.99
N SER A 105 -10.71 4.56 -8.84
CA SER A 105 -10.18 4.17 -7.53
C SER A 105 -9.24 5.21 -6.93
N GLU A 106 -8.98 6.31 -7.65
CA GLU A 106 -7.99 7.33 -7.28
C GLU A 106 -6.60 6.72 -7.02
N LEU A 107 -6.25 5.69 -7.78
CA LEU A 107 -4.95 5.01 -7.72
C LEU A 107 -4.19 5.19 -9.02
N SER A 108 -2.87 4.98 -8.99
CA SER A 108 -2.09 5.01 -10.22
C SER A 108 -2.37 3.81 -11.13
N THR A 109 -2.36 4.03 -12.45
CA THR A 109 -2.46 2.96 -13.46
C THR A 109 -1.40 1.89 -13.27
N THR A 110 -0.20 2.28 -12.82
CA THR A 110 0.89 1.36 -12.49
C THR A 110 0.49 0.42 -11.34
N ALA A 111 -0.08 0.94 -10.26
CA ALA A 111 -0.53 0.12 -9.12
C ALA A 111 -1.61 -0.89 -9.55
N ILE A 112 -2.60 -0.45 -10.33
CA ILE A 112 -3.64 -1.31 -10.89
C ILE A 112 -3.03 -2.41 -11.77
N LYS A 113 -2.13 -2.07 -12.69
CA LYS A 113 -1.46 -3.05 -13.58
C LYS A 113 -0.61 -4.06 -12.80
N ILE A 114 0.16 -3.63 -11.80
CA ILE A 114 0.91 -4.51 -10.90
C ILE A 114 -0.03 -5.49 -10.21
N ARG A 115 -1.12 -4.97 -9.66
CA ARG A 115 -2.10 -5.74 -8.91
C ARG A 115 -2.71 -6.85 -9.77
N PHE A 116 -3.03 -6.59 -11.04
CA PHE A 116 -3.50 -7.58 -12.01
C PHE A 116 -2.40 -8.43 -12.67
N GLY A 117 -1.12 -8.24 -12.31
CA GLY A 117 0.02 -8.96 -12.89
C GLY A 117 0.21 -8.69 -14.39
N LYS A 118 0.05 -7.43 -14.81
CA LYS A 118 0.11 -6.98 -16.21
C LYS A 118 1.29 -6.07 -16.53
N LEU A 119 2.28 -6.01 -15.64
CA LEU A 119 3.52 -5.26 -15.76
C LEU A 119 4.72 -6.22 -15.88
#